data_AF-A0A061ST51-F1
#
_entry.id   AF-A0A061ST51-F1
#
_cell.length_a   1.000
_cell.length_b   1.000
_cell.length_c   1.000
_cell.angle_alpha   90.00
_cell.angle_beta   90.00
_cell.angle_gamma   90.00
#
_symmetry.space_group_name_H-M   'P 1'
#
loop_
_entity.id
_entity.type
_entity.pdbx_description
1 polymer ?
#
loop_
_entity_poly.entity_id
_entity_poly.type
_entity_poly.pdbx_seq_one_letter_code
_entity_poly.pdbx_strand_id
1 'polypeptide(L)'
;MKLKTILMAGVMSVAGSIVAADCAFENTVEVRSLSAGFEAWKAVTDAMAECGNVEANLDQDFREKQPEAFAANPSLYHIGGVANSTMIPLLTSGSIRPLDDLVAKYGQNLTPNQKITVDGKIMAIAMMVNNQHLMYREDILNDLGIAVPGTYDEVLAAAEKIKAAGVVEYPLGGTFKTGWNLGEEFVNMYLGEGGSFIDGNNMPTINNEKGIKSLETLKALTAYMDPEYLVSDSTYVQQQFQQGKIAMANLWASRGGAMDDEAESQVVGKVKMASAPMGSAAPASSIWWDGIVIASNITDEEAEAAFRVAMEGMDEEVVKANNDSAVWLIKGYEPGPLAAGAAATAQNGAKPYPASGPMGIMHTSLGNGISDYLTGAKDAATALADIEAAYKTAAKESGLID
;
A
#
# COMPACT_ATOMS: atom_id res chain seq x y z
N MET A 1 -63.29 -37.00 -7.51
CA MET A 1 -62.44 -37.49 -8.62
C MET A 1 -62.41 -36.45 -9.72
N LYS A 2 -61.27 -35.76 -9.88
CA LYS A 2 -60.71 -35.16 -11.12
C LYS A 2 -59.53 -34.26 -10.71
N LEU A 3 -58.32 -34.76 -10.94
CA LEU A 3 -57.06 -34.03 -10.80
C LEU A 3 -57.01 -32.90 -11.85
N LYS A 4 -56.54 -31.72 -11.45
CA LYS A 4 -56.15 -30.63 -12.34
C LYS A 4 -54.64 -30.68 -12.57
N THR A 5 -54.28 -30.66 -13.84
CA THR A 5 -52.95 -30.61 -14.42
C THR A 5 -52.17 -29.37 -13.98
N ILE A 6 -50.94 -29.56 -13.50
CA ILE A 6 -49.95 -28.49 -13.32
C ILE A 6 -49.14 -28.42 -14.61
N LEU A 7 -49.11 -27.26 -15.24
CA LEU A 7 -48.20 -26.91 -16.33
C LEU A 7 -47.09 -26.02 -15.75
N MET A 8 -45.87 -26.54 -15.73
CA MET A 8 -44.64 -25.76 -15.60
C MET A 8 -44.22 -25.28 -17.01
N ALA A 9 -44.05 -23.98 -17.16
CA ALA A 9 -43.25 -23.33 -18.20
C ALA A 9 -42.71 -22.06 -17.51
N GLY A 10 -41.43 -21.94 -17.17
CA GLY A 10 -40.30 -21.91 -18.09
C GLY A 10 -39.73 -20.49 -17.97
N VAL A 11 -38.90 -20.24 -16.96
CA VAL A 11 -38.22 -18.95 -16.77
C VAL A 11 -37.09 -18.88 -17.79
N MET A 12 -37.26 -18.07 -18.83
CA MET A 12 -36.16 -17.65 -19.69
C MET A 12 -35.32 -16.65 -18.92
N SER A 13 -34.19 -17.10 -18.38
CA SER A 13 -33.12 -16.24 -17.91
C SER A 13 -32.49 -15.60 -19.15
N VAL A 14 -32.69 -14.29 -19.34
CA VAL A 14 -31.86 -13.51 -20.25
C VAL A 14 -30.52 -13.35 -19.54
N ALA A 15 -29.57 -14.23 -19.86
CA ALA A 15 -28.17 -14.01 -19.53
C ALA A 15 -27.71 -12.82 -20.38
N GLY A 16 -27.60 -11.64 -19.76
CA GLY A 16 -26.86 -10.53 -20.34
C GLY A 16 -25.41 -10.98 -20.49
N SER A 17 -24.94 -11.09 -21.73
CA SER A 17 -23.52 -11.26 -22.02
C SER A 17 -22.81 -9.99 -21.58
N ILE A 18 -22.15 -10.02 -20.43
CA ILE A 18 -21.06 -9.09 -20.17
C ILE A 18 -19.97 -9.55 -21.15
N VAL A 19 -19.74 -8.76 -22.19
CA VAL A 19 -18.58 -8.94 -23.05
C VAL A 19 -17.40 -8.45 -22.22
N ALA A 20 -16.80 -9.35 -21.43
CA ALA A 20 -15.40 -9.20 -21.04
C ALA A 20 -14.60 -9.32 -22.34
N ALA A 21 -13.73 -8.37 -22.62
CA ALA A 21 -12.85 -8.47 -23.78
C ALA A 21 -11.92 -9.67 -23.56
N ASP A 22 -11.90 -10.61 -24.51
CA ASP A 22 -10.95 -11.72 -24.47
C ASP A 22 -9.51 -11.16 -24.44
N CYS A 23 -8.64 -11.73 -23.60
CA CYS A 23 -7.21 -11.39 -23.55
C CYS A 23 -6.62 -11.34 -24.97
N ALA A 24 -5.69 -10.40 -25.24
CA ALA A 24 -5.17 -10.19 -26.59
C ALA A 24 -4.42 -11.42 -27.16
N PHE A 25 -4.13 -12.42 -26.33
CA PHE A 25 -3.60 -13.71 -26.73
C PHE A 25 -4.03 -14.84 -25.79
N GLU A 26 -3.99 -16.09 -26.28
CA GLU A 26 -4.16 -17.27 -25.44
C GLU A 26 -2.80 -17.69 -24.85
N ASN A 27 -2.70 -17.72 -23.52
CA ASN A 27 -1.51 -18.18 -22.81
C ASN A 27 -1.63 -19.67 -22.46
N THR A 28 -0.69 -20.46 -22.99
CA THR A 28 -0.58 -21.89 -22.70
C THR A 28 0.55 -22.22 -21.72
N VAL A 29 1.39 -21.26 -21.36
CA VAL A 29 2.53 -21.43 -20.44
C VAL A 29 2.06 -21.18 -19.01
N GLU A 30 2.46 -22.02 -18.05
CA GLU A 30 2.07 -21.80 -16.65
C GLU A 30 2.71 -20.50 -16.15
N VAL A 31 1.89 -19.58 -15.63
CA VAL A 31 2.36 -18.36 -14.99
C VAL A 31 1.81 -18.30 -13.57
N ARG A 32 2.68 -18.00 -12.61
CA ARG A 32 2.31 -17.86 -11.20
C ARG A 32 2.73 -16.49 -10.70
N SER A 33 1.87 -15.81 -9.96
CA SER A 33 2.19 -14.51 -9.35
C SER A 33 2.01 -14.50 -7.84
N LEU A 34 2.84 -13.70 -7.14
CA LEU A 34 2.71 -13.42 -5.71
C LEU A 34 2.78 -11.92 -5.49
N SER A 35 1.73 -11.33 -4.91
CA SER A 35 1.64 -9.88 -4.65
C SER A 35 0.86 -9.57 -3.37
N ALA A 36 0.80 -8.29 -3.01
CA ALA A 36 0.04 -7.83 -1.85
C ALA A 36 -1.48 -7.96 -2.08
N GLY A 37 -2.24 -8.26 -1.02
CA GLY A 37 -3.71 -8.36 -1.12
C GLY A 37 -4.43 -7.01 -1.01
N PHE A 38 -4.72 -6.37 -2.13
CA PHE A 38 -5.65 -5.23 -2.18
C PHE A 38 -6.31 -5.11 -3.57
N GLU A 39 -7.35 -4.27 -3.66
CA GLU A 39 -8.24 -4.18 -4.84
C GLU A 39 -7.52 -3.95 -6.17
N ALA A 40 -6.51 -3.09 -6.22
CA ALA A 40 -5.77 -2.86 -7.45
C ALA A 40 -4.97 -4.08 -7.91
N TRP A 41 -4.28 -4.80 -6.99
CA TRP A 41 -3.63 -6.06 -7.35
C TRP A 41 -4.66 -7.11 -7.77
N LYS A 42 -5.81 -7.17 -7.10
CA LYS A 42 -6.91 -8.05 -7.48
C LYS A 42 -7.36 -7.79 -8.91
N ALA A 43 -7.65 -6.53 -9.27
CA ALA A 43 -8.05 -6.14 -10.61
C ALA A 43 -7.00 -6.54 -11.67
N VAL A 44 -5.73 -6.24 -11.41
CA VAL A 44 -4.62 -6.59 -12.30
C VAL A 44 -4.51 -8.11 -12.47
N THR A 45 -4.57 -8.87 -11.38
CA THR A 45 -4.41 -10.33 -11.44
C THR A 45 -5.62 -11.07 -12.00
N ASP A 46 -6.83 -10.55 -11.79
CA ASP A 46 -8.05 -11.10 -12.38
C ASP A 46 -7.98 -10.97 -13.91
N ALA A 47 -7.57 -9.81 -14.43
CA ALA A 47 -7.35 -9.59 -15.85
C ALA A 47 -6.22 -10.47 -16.42
N MET A 48 -5.11 -10.65 -15.67
CA MET A 48 -4.08 -11.62 -16.07
C MET A 48 -4.64 -13.04 -16.21
N ALA A 49 -5.59 -13.43 -15.35
CA ALA A 49 -6.17 -14.78 -15.35
C ALA A 49 -7.04 -15.07 -16.58
N GLU A 50 -7.59 -14.03 -17.22
CA GLU A 50 -8.39 -14.15 -18.46
C GLU A 50 -7.55 -14.66 -19.65
N CYS A 51 -6.23 -14.50 -19.61
CA CYS A 51 -5.33 -15.00 -20.65
C CYS A 51 -5.15 -16.54 -20.63
N GLY A 52 -5.56 -17.22 -19.55
CA GLY A 52 -5.40 -18.67 -19.40
C GLY A 52 -4.06 -19.09 -18.80
N ASN A 53 -4.07 -20.25 -18.13
CA ASN A 53 -2.90 -20.84 -17.43
C ASN A 53 -2.14 -19.90 -16.48
N VAL A 54 -2.86 -18.99 -15.81
CA VAL A 54 -2.31 -18.08 -14.79
C VAL A 54 -2.91 -18.41 -13.41
N GLU A 55 -2.05 -18.49 -12.40
CA GLU A 55 -2.43 -18.64 -11.00
C GLU A 55 -1.89 -17.46 -10.19
N ALA A 56 -2.78 -16.63 -9.65
CA ALA A 56 -2.41 -15.48 -8.84
C ALA A 56 -2.60 -15.73 -7.34
N ASN A 57 -1.60 -15.37 -6.55
CA ASN A 57 -1.64 -15.42 -5.10
C ASN A 57 -1.54 -14.00 -4.50
N LEU A 58 -2.58 -13.59 -3.79
CA LEU A 58 -2.67 -12.31 -3.09
C LEU A 58 -2.53 -12.55 -1.58
N ASP A 59 -1.46 -12.03 -0.99
CA ASP A 59 -1.10 -12.35 0.39
C ASP A 59 -0.60 -11.09 1.13
N GLN A 60 -1.04 -10.87 2.37
CA GLN A 60 -0.56 -9.73 3.18
C GLN A 60 0.89 -9.91 3.62
N ASP A 61 1.32 -11.17 3.74
CA ASP A 61 2.65 -11.58 4.18
C ASP A 61 3.57 -11.86 2.98
N PHE A 62 3.17 -11.44 1.77
CA PHE A 62 3.94 -11.67 0.54
C PHE A 62 5.40 -11.24 0.68
N ARG A 63 5.67 -10.13 1.39
CA ARG A 63 7.00 -9.56 1.62
C ARG A 63 7.96 -10.52 2.35
N GLU A 64 7.42 -11.40 3.19
CA GLU A 64 8.20 -12.39 3.95
C GLU A 64 8.51 -13.62 3.08
N LYS A 65 7.60 -13.96 2.16
CA LYS A 65 7.65 -15.18 1.35
C LYS A 65 8.38 -14.97 0.02
N GLN A 66 8.25 -13.79 -0.56
CA GLN A 66 8.69 -13.48 -1.93
C GLN A 66 10.21 -13.66 -2.13
N PRO A 67 11.11 -13.21 -1.23
CA PRO A 67 12.55 -13.39 -1.43
C PRO A 67 12.97 -14.86 -1.57
N GLU A 68 12.49 -15.74 -0.67
CA GLU A 68 12.81 -17.17 -0.72
C GLU A 68 12.17 -17.85 -1.94
N ALA A 69 10.94 -17.47 -2.28
CA ALA A 69 10.24 -18.02 -3.43
C ALA A 69 10.91 -17.66 -4.77
N PHE A 70 11.50 -16.46 -4.86
CA PHE A 70 12.30 -16.02 -6.01
C PHE A 70 13.71 -16.64 -6.03
N ALA A 71 14.28 -16.97 -4.86
CA ALA A 71 15.57 -17.63 -4.76
C ALA A 71 15.55 -19.12 -5.13
N ALA A 72 14.39 -19.79 -5.04
CA ALA A 72 14.20 -21.18 -5.48
C ALA A 72 14.58 -21.36 -6.97
N ASN A 73 15.03 -22.56 -7.38
CA ASN A 73 15.49 -22.80 -8.76
C ASN A 73 14.81 -24.05 -9.39
N PRO A 74 13.91 -23.89 -10.37
CA PRO A 74 13.39 -22.60 -10.87
C PRO A 74 12.57 -21.86 -9.80
N SER A 75 12.34 -20.56 -9.96
CA SER A 75 11.52 -19.80 -9.00
C SER A 75 10.12 -20.41 -8.87
N LEU A 76 9.56 -20.31 -7.66
CA LEU A 76 8.18 -20.75 -7.40
C LEU A 76 7.14 -19.82 -8.05
N TYR A 77 7.51 -18.57 -8.35
CA TYR A 77 6.64 -17.58 -8.98
C TYR A 77 7.35 -16.91 -10.16
N HIS A 78 6.62 -16.71 -11.24
CA HIS A 78 7.13 -16.04 -12.43
C HIS A 78 7.07 -14.52 -12.29
N ILE A 79 6.00 -14.02 -11.66
CA ILE A 79 5.72 -12.59 -11.47
C ILE A 79 5.70 -12.26 -9.98
N GLY A 80 6.41 -11.20 -9.60
CA GLY A 80 6.37 -10.67 -8.25
C GLY A 80 5.68 -9.32 -8.27
N GLY A 81 4.62 -9.15 -7.48
CA GLY A 81 4.14 -7.82 -7.13
C GLY A 81 5.04 -7.24 -6.06
N VAL A 82 5.61 -6.06 -6.32
CA VAL A 82 6.55 -5.38 -5.44
C VAL A 82 6.12 -3.93 -5.21
N ALA A 83 6.60 -3.38 -4.11
CA ALA A 83 6.70 -1.94 -3.90
C ALA A 83 8.18 -1.52 -3.85
N ASN A 84 8.46 -0.22 -3.76
CA ASN A 84 9.84 0.30 -3.73
C ASN A 84 10.75 -0.48 -2.76
N SER A 85 10.25 -0.78 -1.56
CA SER A 85 11.01 -1.47 -0.50
C SER A 85 11.19 -2.96 -0.76
N THR A 86 10.14 -3.67 -1.21
CA THR A 86 10.17 -5.13 -1.39
C THR A 86 10.90 -5.54 -2.67
N MET A 87 11.08 -4.61 -3.62
CA MET A 87 11.97 -4.83 -4.76
C MET A 87 13.44 -4.97 -4.32
N ILE A 88 13.88 -4.28 -3.26
CA ILE A 88 15.31 -4.18 -2.90
C ILE A 88 15.95 -5.55 -2.63
N PRO A 89 15.39 -6.45 -1.78
CA PRO A 89 15.99 -7.77 -1.56
C PRO A 89 16.11 -8.62 -2.82
N LEU A 90 15.13 -8.53 -3.72
CA LEU A 90 15.14 -9.24 -5.00
C LEU A 90 16.23 -8.71 -5.92
N LEU A 91 16.38 -7.38 -5.96
CA LEU A 91 17.42 -6.71 -6.72
C LEU A 91 18.82 -7.09 -6.19
N THR A 92 19.02 -7.02 -4.87
CA THR A 92 20.29 -7.35 -4.22
C THR A 92 20.69 -8.81 -4.38
N SER A 93 19.72 -9.74 -4.34
CA SER A 93 19.99 -11.17 -4.56
C SER A 93 20.17 -11.54 -6.04
N GLY A 94 19.84 -10.65 -6.97
CA GLY A 94 19.88 -10.93 -8.41
C GLY A 94 18.78 -11.90 -8.87
N SER A 95 17.71 -12.04 -8.09
CA SER A 95 16.61 -12.98 -8.36
C SER A 95 15.58 -12.46 -9.35
N ILE A 96 15.73 -11.22 -9.81
CA ILE A 96 14.88 -10.59 -10.82
C ILE A 96 15.67 -10.15 -12.04
N ARG A 97 15.07 -10.31 -13.23
CA ARG A 97 15.75 -10.03 -14.51
C ARG A 97 15.51 -8.59 -14.98
N PRO A 98 16.45 -8.03 -15.76
CA PRO A 98 16.18 -6.86 -16.59
C PRO A 98 15.03 -7.13 -17.57
N LEU A 99 14.19 -6.13 -17.78
CA LEU A 99 13.00 -6.19 -18.61
C LEU A 99 13.17 -5.47 -19.95
N ASP A 100 14.35 -4.92 -20.26
CA ASP A 100 14.59 -4.08 -21.44
C ASP A 100 14.15 -4.76 -22.75
N ASP A 101 14.54 -6.02 -22.96
CA ASP A 101 14.18 -6.79 -24.16
C ASP A 101 12.67 -7.09 -24.23
N LEU A 102 12.05 -7.37 -23.09
CA LEU A 102 10.62 -7.65 -22.98
C LEU A 102 9.80 -6.38 -23.22
N VAL A 103 10.24 -5.24 -22.67
CA VAL A 103 9.65 -3.91 -22.90
C VAL A 103 9.79 -3.51 -24.37
N ALA A 104 10.93 -3.79 -25.00
CA ALA A 104 11.11 -3.49 -26.43
C ALA A 104 10.14 -4.28 -27.33
N LYS A 105 9.85 -5.54 -26.96
CA LYS A 105 8.94 -6.41 -27.72
C LYS A 105 7.45 -6.18 -27.41
N TYR A 106 7.08 -5.95 -26.15
CA TYR A 106 5.69 -6.01 -25.67
C TYR A 106 5.24 -4.78 -24.86
N GLY A 107 6.15 -3.85 -24.56
CA GLY A 107 5.89 -2.71 -23.67
C GLY A 107 5.49 -1.42 -24.38
N GLN A 108 4.91 -1.48 -25.59
CA GLN A 108 4.64 -0.28 -26.41
C GLN A 108 3.62 0.67 -25.78
N ASN A 109 2.75 0.15 -24.90
CA ASN A 109 1.76 0.94 -24.17
C ASN A 109 2.30 1.54 -22.85
N LEU A 110 3.52 1.18 -22.44
CA LEU A 110 4.11 1.66 -21.19
C LEU A 110 4.58 3.11 -21.30
N THR A 111 4.18 3.92 -20.34
CA THR A 111 4.66 5.30 -20.20
C THR A 111 6.04 5.35 -19.51
N PRO A 112 6.83 6.43 -19.67
CA PRO A 112 8.11 6.56 -18.99
C PRO A 112 8.05 6.41 -17.47
N ASN A 113 6.98 6.91 -16.83
CA ASN A 113 6.82 6.90 -15.37
C ASN A 113 6.53 5.51 -14.80
N GLN A 114 6.18 4.54 -15.65
CA GLN A 114 6.01 3.15 -15.24
C GLN A 114 7.34 2.38 -15.22
N LYS A 115 8.38 2.88 -15.89
CA LYS A 115 9.64 2.15 -16.06
C LYS A 115 10.56 2.44 -14.88
N ILE A 116 10.68 1.49 -13.95
CA ILE A 116 11.58 1.61 -12.82
C ILE A 116 12.97 1.16 -13.26
N THR A 117 13.89 2.12 -13.37
CA THR A 117 15.26 1.89 -13.82
C THR A 117 16.23 1.83 -12.67
N VAL A 118 17.06 0.79 -12.61
CA VAL A 118 18.22 0.69 -11.72
C VAL A 118 19.45 0.34 -12.54
N ASP A 119 20.55 1.07 -12.31
CA ASP A 119 21.81 0.94 -13.06
C ASP A 119 21.63 0.95 -14.59
N GLY A 120 20.70 1.78 -15.06
CA GLY A 120 20.41 1.95 -16.49
C GLY A 120 19.57 0.83 -17.13
N LYS A 121 19.08 -0.14 -16.35
CA LYS A 121 18.21 -1.23 -16.81
C LYS A 121 16.81 -1.11 -16.25
N ILE A 122 15.80 -1.46 -17.03
CA ILE A 122 14.42 -1.53 -16.52
C ILE A 122 14.29 -2.78 -15.66
N MET A 123 14.07 -2.62 -14.34
CA MET A 123 14.01 -3.73 -13.40
C MET A 123 12.59 -4.03 -12.92
N ALA A 124 11.67 -3.08 -13.01
CA ALA A 124 10.26 -3.27 -12.68
C ALA A 124 9.36 -2.38 -13.55
N ILE A 125 8.10 -2.79 -13.70
CA ILE A 125 7.05 -1.98 -14.31
C ILE A 125 6.05 -1.57 -13.22
N ALA A 126 6.03 -0.29 -12.86
CA ALA A 126 5.08 0.27 -11.92
C ALA A 126 3.68 0.38 -12.54
N MET A 127 2.67 0.03 -11.75
CA MET A 127 1.25 0.07 -12.12
C MET A 127 0.51 1.23 -11.46
N MET A 128 0.94 1.64 -10.26
CA MET A 128 0.28 2.69 -9.48
C MET A 128 1.26 3.43 -8.57
N VAL A 129 0.83 4.60 -8.09
CA VAL A 129 1.42 5.28 -6.93
C VAL A 129 0.49 5.19 -5.73
N ASN A 130 1.07 5.24 -4.54
CA ASN A 130 0.34 5.22 -3.29
C ASN A 130 1.00 6.12 -2.26
N ASN A 131 0.19 6.68 -1.36
CA ASN A 131 0.66 7.32 -0.15
C ASN A 131 -0.47 7.33 0.88
N GLN A 132 -0.11 7.51 2.15
CA GLN A 132 -1.10 7.77 3.17
C GLN A 132 -1.52 9.23 3.11
N HIS A 133 -2.80 9.48 3.33
CA HIS A 133 -3.36 10.82 3.35
C HIS A 133 -4.58 10.84 4.27
N LEU A 134 -5.05 12.05 4.60
CA LEU A 134 -6.14 12.18 5.55
C LEU A 134 -7.47 11.77 4.89
N MET A 135 -8.05 10.69 5.39
CA MET A 135 -9.45 10.33 5.16
C MET A 135 -10.28 10.83 6.34
N TYR A 136 -11.42 11.45 6.08
CA TYR A 136 -12.29 11.99 7.14
C TYR A 136 -13.77 11.94 6.80
N ARG A 137 -14.60 11.81 7.84
CA ARG A 137 -16.06 11.91 7.78
C ARG A 137 -16.49 13.38 7.69
N GLU A 138 -16.76 13.83 6.48
CA GLU A 138 -17.14 15.22 6.19
C GLU A 138 -18.42 15.63 6.93
N ASP A 139 -19.38 14.72 7.04
CA ASP A 139 -20.62 14.95 7.79
C ASP A 139 -20.36 15.23 9.27
N ILE A 140 -19.48 14.45 9.92
CA ILE A 140 -19.11 14.66 11.32
C ILE A 140 -18.37 15.99 11.52
N LEU A 141 -17.42 16.30 10.64
CA LEU A 141 -16.66 17.55 10.74
C LEU A 141 -17.58 18.77 10.57
N ASN A 142 -18.50 18.73 9.60
CA ASN A 142 -19.47 19.80 9.36
C ASN A 142 -20.44 19.98 10.53
N ASP A 143 -21.02 18.90 11.04
CA ASP A 143 -21.98 18.95 12.17
C ASP A 143 -21.36 19.52 13.44
N LEU A 144 -20.05 19.27 13.65
CA LEU A 144 -19.30 19.75 14.81
C LEU A 144 -18.58 21.08 14.56
N GLY A 145 -18.68 21.66 13.36
CA GLY A 145 -17.99 22.90 12.98
C GLY A 145 -16.46 22.77 13.05
N ILE A 146 -15.93 21.60 12.68
CA ILE A 146 -14.50 21.28 12.65
C ILE A 146 -13.99 21.51 11.22
N ALA A 147 -12.98 22.35 11.06
CA ALA A 147 -12.28 22.49 9.78
C ALA A 147 -11.46 21.24 9.47
N VAL A 148 -11.25 20.93 8.19
CA VAL A 148 -10.41 19.80 7.76
C VAL A 148 -8.97 19.99 8.30
N PRO A 149 -8.46 19.07 9.14
CA PRO A 149 -7.13 19.20 9.73
C PRO A 149 -6.01 19.18 8.67
N GLY A 150 -5.08 20.13 8.75
CA GLY A 150 -3.87 20.18 7.93
C GLY A 150 -2.59 19.81 8.69
N THR A 151 -2.66 19.66 10.02
CA THR A 151 -1.54 19.33 10.91
C THR A 151 -1.96 18.31 11.97
N TYR A 152 -1.01 17.61 12.59
CA TYR A 152 -1.36 16.65 13.65
C TYR A 152 -1.92 17.29 14.93
N ASP A 153 -1.54 18.53 15.25
CA ASP A 153 -2.15 19.27 16.35
C ASP A 153 -3.64 19.52 16.08
N GLU A 154 -4.00 19.87 14.84
CA GLU A 154 -5.40 20.01 14.43
C GLU A 154 -6.13 18.66 14.39
N VAL A 155 -5.46 17.57 14.01
CA VAL A 155 -6.04 16.21 14.06
C VAL A 155 -6.38 15.84 15.51
N LEU A 156 -5.46 16.10 16.46
CA LEU A 156 -5.69 15.83 17.88
C LEU A 156 -6.82 16.70 18.45
N ALA A 157 -6.86 17.99 18.09
CA ALA A 157 -7.93 18.90 18.51
C ALA A 157 -9.30 18.49 17.94
N ALA A 158 -9.34 18.04 16.67
CA ALA A 158 -10.54 17.49 16.06
C ALA A 158 -10.97 16.19 16.75
N ALA A 159 -10.03 15.29 17.03
CA ALA A 159 -10.28 14.02 17.72
C ALA A 159 -10.86 14.23 19.13
N GLU A 160 -10.35 15.21 19.88
CA GLU A 160 -10.87 15.59 21.19
C GLU A 160 -12.32 16.06 21.11
N LYS A 161 -12.65 16.95 20.16
CA LYS A 161 -14.03 17.41 19.95
C LYS A 161 -14.97 16.28 19.56
N ILE A 162 -14.54 15.40 18.65
CA ILE A 162 -15.31 14.24 18.21
C ILE A 162 -15.57 13.28 19.38
N LYS A 163 -14.55 13.03 20.22
CA LYS A 163 -14.68 12.22 21.43
C LYS A 163 -15.68 12.81 22.41
N ALA A 164 -15.61 14.12 22.64
CA ALA A 164 -16.52 14.83 23.53
C ALA A 164 -17.98 14.80 23.04
N ALA A 165 -18.18 14.79 21.72
CA ALA A 165 -19.50 14.65 21.11
C ALA A 165 -20.06 13.22 21.15
N GLY A 166 -19.19 12.19 21.23
CA GLY A 166 -19.60 10.79 21.34
C GLY A 166 -20.31 10.24 20.09
N VAL A 167 -20.00 10.81 18.92
CA VAL A 167 -20.67 10.48 17.64
C VAL A 167 -20.10 9.24 16.95
N VAL A 168 -18.92 8.80 17.37
CA VAL A 168 -18.25 7.56 16.92
C VAL A 168 -17.60 6.88 18.12
N GLU A 169 -17.28 5.59 17.99
CA GLU A 169 -16.64 4.81 19.06
C GLU A 169 -15.20 5.29 19.32
N TYR A 170 -14.43 5.49 18.24
CA TYR A 170 -13.05 5.99 18.31
C TYR A 170 -12.89 7.15 17.33
N PRO A 171 -12.48 8.35 17.74
CA PRO A 171 -12.31 9.45 16.79
C PRO A 171 -11.30 9.16 15.66
N LEU A 172 -10.24 8.40 15.97
CA LEU A 172 -9.15 8.09 15.05
C LEU A 172 -9.03 6.59 14.77
N GLY A 173 -8.71 6.26 13.52
CA GLY A 173 -8.10 4.98 13.14
C GLY A 173 -6.61 5.14 12.87
N GLY A 174 -5.82 4.09 13.08
CA GLY A 174 -4.38 4.09 12.82
C GLY A 174 -3.85 2.71 12.50
N THR A 175 -2.95 2.62 11.52
CA THR A 175 -2.30 1.39 11.10
C THR A 175 -1.12 1.04 12.01
N PHE A 176 -1.41 0.80 13.28
CA PHE A 176 -0.41 0.68 14.34
C PHE A 176 -0.04 -0.78 14.67
N LYS A 177 -0.44 -1.75 13.85
CA LYS A 177 -0.02 -3.16 14.00
C LYS A 177 1.50 -3.25 14.14
N THR A 178 1.96 -3.85 15.24
CA THR A 178 3.39 -4.05 15.53
C THR A 178 4.11 -4.68 14.34
N GLY A 179 5.36 -4.31 14.13
CA GLY A 179 6.13 -4.65 12.93
C GLY A 179 5.99 -3.58 11.86
N TRP A 180 5.85 -3.99 10.60
CA TRP A 180 5.97 -3.10 9.45
C TRP A 180 5.01 -1.89 9.49
N ASN A 181 3.73 -2.07 9.84
CA ASN A 181 2.79 -0.94 9.82
C ASN A 181 3.20 0.15 10.82
N LEU A 182 3.51 -0.24 12.06
CA LEU A 182 3.98 0.71 13.06
C LEU A 182 5.33 1.37 12.71
N GLY A 183 6.23 0.62 12.05
CA GLY A 183 7.46 1.17 11.50
C GLY A 183 7.21 2.24 10.45
N GLU A 184 6.24 2.01 9.56
CA GLU A 184 5.84 2.93 8.50
C GLU A 184 5.21 4.22 9.05
N GLU A 185 4.39 4.14 10.11
CA GLU A 185 3.84 5.33 10.75
C GLU A 185 4.94 6.25 11.30
N PHE A 186 6.00 5.67 11.89
CA PHE A 186 7.17 6.45 12.29
C PHE A 186 7.93 7.01 11.10
N VAL A 187 8.13 6.22 10.04
CA VAL A 187 8.79 6.68 8.80
C VAL A 187 8.08 7.93 8.26
N ASN A 188 6.75 7.88 8.18
CA ASN A 188 5.92 8.97 7.68
C ASN A 188 6.05 10.23 8.55
N MET A 189 5.91 10.08 9.87
CA MET A 189 6.10 11.20 10.82
C MET A 189 7.49 11.82 10.71
N TYR A 190 8.52 10.97 10.75
CA TYR A 190 9.89 11.44 10.77
C TYR A 190 10.31 12.11 9.46
N LEU A 191 9.81 11.64 8.32
CA LEU A 191 9.92 12.35 7.04
C LEU A 191 9.20 13.69 7.04
N GLY A 192 7.99 13.75 7.61
CA GLY A 192 7.22 14.99 7.79
C GLY A 192 7.94 16.02 8.66
N GLU A 193 8.69 15.57 9.67
CA GLU A 193 9.58 16.40 10.50
C GLU A 193 10.91 16.76 9.80
N GLY A 194 11.11 16.30 8.56
CA GLY A 194 12.33 16.56 7.78
C GLY A 194 13.54 15.78 8.30
N GLY A 195 13.31 14.61 8.89
CA GLY A 195 14.34 13.67 9.32
C GLY A 195 15.08 13.02 8.15
N SER A 196 16.29 12.55 8.44
CA SER A 196 17.02 11.58 7.62
C SER A 196 17.28 10.37 8.50
N PHE A 197 17.13 9.17 7.95
CA PHE A 197 17.20 7.94 8.74
C PHE A 197 18.62 7.43 8.89
N ILE A 198 19.42 7.57 7.84
CA ILE A 198 20.73 6.93 7.68
C ILE A 198 21.68 7.96 7.06
N ASP A 199 22.92 8.03 7.55
CA ASP A 199 23.96 8.91 7.02
C ASP A 199 24.80 8.26 5.90
N GLY A 200 25.79 8.98 5.39
CA GLY A 200 26.68 8.48 4.32
C GLY A 200 27.60 7.32 4.73
N ASN A 201 27.67 6.98 6.01
CA ASN A 201 28.44 5.85 6.55
C ASN A 201 27.53 4.67 6.93
N ASN A 202 26.29 4.65 6.45
CA ASN A 202 25.25 3.70 6.83
C ASN A 202 24.92 3.70 8.33
N MET A 203 25.21 4.78 9.07
CA MET A 203 24.87 4.88 10.50
C MET A 203 23.47 5.45 10.70
N PRO A 204 22.71 4.97 11.70
CA PRO A 204 21.37 5.46 11.95
C PRO A 204 21.44 6.87 12.55
N THR A 205 20.42 7.68 12.27
CA THR A 205 20.36 9.09 12.69
C THR A 205 18.99 9.48 13.23
N ILE A 206 18.24 8.54 13.81
CA ILE A 206 16.84 8.74 14.24
C ILE A 206 16.73 9.20 15.70
N ASN A 207 17.74 8.94 16.53
CA ASN A 207 17.73 9.30 17.94
C ASN A 207 18.08 10.78 18.15
N ASN A 208 17.12 11.65 17.83
CA ASN A 208 17.22 13.10 17.92
C ASN A 208 15.84 13.73 18.23
N GLU A 209 15.77 15.06 18.32
CA GLU A 209 14.53 15.79 18.62
C GLU A 209 13.38 15.49 17.66
N LYS A 210 13.66 15.29 16.36
CA LYS A 210 12.64 14.94 15.36
C LYS A 210 12.11 13.52 15.57
N GLY A 211 13.00 12.59 15.92
CA GLY A 211 12.60 11.22 16.26
C GLY A 211 11.74 11.18 17.52
N ILE A 212 12.12 11.93 18.55
CA ILE A 212 11.33 12.05 19.79
C ILE A 212 9.96 12.65 19.48
N LYS A 213 9.89 13.76 18.75
CA LYS A 213 8.63 14.39 18.35
C LYS A 213 7.73 13.45 17.54
N SER A 214 8.32 12.63 16.66
CA SER A 214 7.59 11.63 15.89
C SER A 214 6.94 10.59 16.80
N LEU A 215 7.69 10.05 17.78
CA LEU A 215 7.16 9.14 18.78
C LEU A 215 6.05 9.80 19.62
N GLU A 216 6.28 11.01 20.14
CA GLU A 216 5.30 11.74 20.96
C GLU A 216 3.99 11.99 20.21
N THR A 217 4.07 12.33 18.92
CA THR A 217 2.89 12.51 18.06
C THR A 217 2.14 11.19 17.91
N LEU A 218 2.84 10.09 17.59
CA LEU A 218 2.22 8.76 17.49
C LEU A 218 1.54 8.34 18.81
N LYS A 219 2.19 8.59 19.95
CA LYS A 219 1.63 8.29 21.28
C LYS A 219 0.40 9.14 21.60
N ALA A 220 0.39 10.41 21.23
CA ALA A 220 -0.75 11.28 21.46
C ALA A 220 -1.99 10.81 20.68
N LEU A 221 -1.81 10.29 19.46
CA LEU A 221 -2.90 9.76 18.64
C LEU A 221 -3.57 8.55 19.29
N THR A 222 -2.84 7.70 20.02
CA THR A 222 -3.41 6.47 20.60
C THR A 222 -4.49 6.73 21.65
N ALA A 223 -4.54 7.93 22.25
CA ALA A 223 -5.58 8.32 23.21
C ALA A 223 -6.99 8.43 22.59
N TYR A 224 -7.07 8.42 21.25
CA TYR A 224 -8.29 8.57 20.46
C TYR A 224 -8.53 7.40 19.50
N MET A 225 -7.73 6.33 19.61
CA MET A 225 -7.85 5.12 18.82
C MET A 225 -8.54 4.00 19.60
N ASP A 226 -8.90 2.94 18.89
CA ASP A 226 -9.19 1.63 19.47
C ASP A 226 -8.04 1.20 20.40
N PRO A 227 -8.29 0.81 21.68
CA PRO A 227 -7.24 0.36 22.60
C PRO A 227 -6.41 -0.82 22.08
N GLU A 228 -6.92 -1.61 21.14
CA GLU A 228 -6.21 -2.70 20.49
C GLU A 228 -5.42 -2.24 19.23
N TYR A 229 -5.07 -0.95 19.14
CA TYR A 229 -4.35 -0.37 17.99
C TYR A 229 -3.07 -1.12 17.58
N LEU A 230 -2.40 -1.86 18.48
CA LEU A 230 -1.19 -2.65 18.18
C LEU A 230 -1.45 -3.90 17.33
N VAL A 231 -2.70 -4.24 17.03
CA VAL A 231 -3.06 -5.28 16.04
C VAL A 231 -3.77 -4.72 14.81
N SER A 232 -3.94 -3.39 14.75
CA SER A 232 -4.68 -2.68 13.70
C SER A 232 -3.84 -2.50 12.44
N ASP A 233 -4.11 -3.27 11.40
CA ASP A 233 -3.55 -3.07 10.06
C ASP A 233 -4.47 -2.23 9.17
N SER A 234 -4.03 -1.95 7.94
CA SER A 234 -4.80 -1.12 7.00
C SER A 234 -6.18 -1.68 6.66
N THR A 235 -6.35 -3.01 6.67
CA THR A 235 -7.64 -3.66 6.42
C THR A 235 -8.56 -3.46 7.62
N TYR A 236 -8.04 -3.59 8.84
CA TYR A 236 -8.82 -3.31 10.05
C TYR A 236 -9.29 -1.85 10.10
N VAL A 237 -8.41 -0.88 9.83
CA VAL A 237 -8.78 0.55 9.80
C VAL A 237 -9.80 0.85 8.69
N GLN A 238 -9.65 0.24 7.51
CA GLN A 238 -10.64 0.33 6.43
C GLN A 238 -12.02 -0.15 6.92
N GLN A 239 -12.09 -1.32 7.57
CA GLN A 239 -13.33 -1.87 8.10
C GLN A 239 -13.93 -1.00 9.21
N GLN A 240 -13.10 -0.39 10.07
CA GLN A 240 -13.58 0.55 11.08
C GLN A 240 -14.28 1.75 10.45
N PHE A 241 -13.75 2.31 9.35
CA PHE A 241 -14.43 3.38 8.62
C PHE A 241 -15.73 2.92 7.99
N GLN A 242 -15.71 1.78 7.28
CA GLN A 242 -16.89 1.22 6.62
C GLN A 242 -18.02 0.98 7.61
N GLN A 243 -17.70 0.57 8.84
CA GLN A 243 -18.65 0.35 9.94
C GLN A 243 -19.03 1.64 10.70
N GLY A 244 -18.53 2.81 10.29
CA GLY A 244 -18.79 4.09 10.94
C GLY A 244 -18.22 4.23 12.35
N LYS A 245 -17.23 3.40 12.73
CA LYS A 245 -16.62 3.39 14.06
C LYS A 245 -15.59 4.50 14.27
N ILE A 246 -15.01 4.99 13.18
CA ILE A 246 -14.01 6.07 13.18
C ILE A 246 -14.43 7.26 12.33
N ALA A 247 -13.88 8.43 12.68
CA ALA A 247 -14.15 9.67 11.96
C ALA A 247 -12.98 10.13 11.08
N MET A 248 -11.73 9.84 11.47
CA MET A 248 -10.54 10.24 10.70
C MET A 248 -9.45 9.16 10.77
N ALA A 249 -8.66 9.03 9.70
CA ALA A 249 -7.40 8.28 9.72
C ALA A 249 -6.47 8.82 8.62
N ASN A 250 -5.16 8.73 8.87
CA ASN A 250 -4.18 8.82 7.79
C ASN A 250 -4.03 7.41 7.20
N LEU A 251 -4.52 7.19 5.98
CA LEU A 251 -4.65 5.85 5.41
C LEU A 251 -4.25 5.82 3.92
N TRP A 252 -3.82 4.66 3.45
CA TRP A 252 -3.41 4.43 2.06
C TRP A 252 -4.53 4.77 1.06
N ALA A 253 -4.18 5.44 -0.04
CA ALA A 253 -5.10 5.75 -1.15
C ALA A 253 -5.81 4.53 -1.71
N SER A 254 -5.14 3.39 -1.77
CA SER A 254 -5.73 2.11 -2.18
C SER A 254 -6.88 1.62 -1.29
N ARG A 255 -7.12 2.23 -0.12
CA ARG A 255 -8.24 1.90 0.78
C ARG A 255 -9.46 2.81 0.57
N GLY A 256 -9.32 3.87 -0.24
CA GLY A 256 -10.36 4.87 -0.44
C GLY A 256 -11.61 4.34 -1.13
N GLY A 257 -11.44 3.53 -2.19
CA GLY A 257 -12.54 2.98 -2.99
C GLY A 257 -13.55 2.18 -2.17
N ALA A 258 -13.06 1.40 -1.20
CA ALA A 258 -13.90 0.56 -0.35
C ALA A 258 -14.87 1.36 0.55
N MET A 259 -14.67 2.67 0.74
CA MET A 259 -15.56 3.51 1.54
C MET A 259 -16.91 3.76 0.86
N ASP A 260 -16.95 3.69 -0.47
CA ASP A 260 -18.12 3.99 -1.29
C ASP A 260 -18.79 2.71 -1.86
N ASP A 261 -18.38 1.53 -1.39
CA ASP A 261 -19.05 0.27 -1.71
C ASP A 261 -20.35 0.11 -0.89
N GLU A 262 -21.51 0.22 -1.55
CA GLU A 262 -22.83 0.09 -0.92
C GLU A 262 -23.09 -1.28 -0.27
N ALA A 263 -22.40 -2.34 -0.69
CA ALA A 263 -22.58 -3.67 -0.12
C ALA A 263 -21.87 -3.81 1.24
N GLU A 264 -20.76 -3.10 1.42
CA GLU A 264 -19.83 -3.29 2.55
C GLU A 264 -19.72 -2.07 3.48
N SER A 265 -20.18 -0.88 3.04
CA SER A 265 -19.99 0.39 3.75
C SER A 265 -21.28 1.06 4.22
N GLN A 266 -21.27 1.52 5.48
CA GLN A 266 -22.32 2.34 6.09
C GLN A 266 -22.07 3.85 5.92
N VAL A 267 -20.94 4.21 5.31
CA VAL A 267 -20.46 5.60 5.19
C VAL A 267 -20.35 6.07 3.74
N VAL A 268 -21.03 5.40 2.82
CA VAL A 268 -21.07 5.77 1.39
C VAL A 268 -21.38 7.25 1.21
N GLY A 269 -20.54 7.92 0.43
CA GLY A 269 -20.62 9.34 0.10
C GLY A 269 -20.17 10.30 1.21
N LYS A 270 -19.86 9.81 2.41
CA LYS A 270 -19.55 10.64 3.60
C LYS A 270 -18.06 10.80 3.88
N VAL A 271 -17.22 9.93 3.33
CA VAL A 271 -15.76 10.02 3.50
C VAL A 271 -15.18 10.90 2.39
N LYS A 272 -14.32 11.84 2.77
CA LYS A 272 -13.56 12.69 1.85
C LYS A 272 -12.07 12.58 2.14
N MET A 273 -11.28 12.96 1.14
CA MET A 273 -9.83 12.88 1.17
C MET A 273 -9.21 14.27 1.20
N ALA A 274 -8.17 14.46 2.00
CA ALA A 274 -7.31 15.63 2.04
C ALA A 274 -5.84 15.19 2.08
N SER A 275 -4.91 16.14 1.92
CA SER A 275 -3.47 15.87 2.10
C SER A 275 -3.21 15.20 3.45
N ALA A 276 -2.17 14.36 3.51
CA ALA A 276 -1.62 13.94 4.79
C ALA A 276 -1.32 15.17 5.66
N PRO A 277 -1.58 15.11 6.97
CA PRO A 277 -1.25 16.21 7.86
C PRO A 277 0.25 16.55 7.79
N MET A 278 0.56 17.84 7.83
CA MET A 278 1.93 18.33 7.82
C MET A 278 2.65 18.00 9.13
N GLY A 279 3.89 17.51 9.01
CA GLY A 279 4.90 17.70 10.04
C GLY A 279 5.57 19.07 9.90
N SER A 280 6.69 19.29 10.60
CA SER A 280 7.38 20.59 10.55
C SER A 280 7.93 20.99 9.17
N ALA A 281 8.16 20.03 8.26
CA ALA A 281 8.86 20.27 6.99
C ALA A 281 8.06 19.84 5.75
N ALA A 282 7.26 18.78 5.85
CA ALA A 282 6.54 18.18 4.73
C ALA A 282 5.28 17.46 5.25
N PRO A 283 4.35 17.05 4.36
CA PRO A 283 3.31 16.09 4.73
C PRO A 283 3.94 14.86 5.37
N ALA A 284 3.38 14.38 6.48
CA ALA A 284 3.81 13.16 7.15
C ALA A 284 3.29 11.93 6.40
N SER A 285 3.85 11.73 5.21
CA SER A 285 3.64 10.57 4.38
C SER A 285 4.82 10.40 3.44
N SER A 286 5.09 9.15 3.09
CA SER A 286 6.02 8.78 2.03
C SER A 286 5.26 8.39 0.76
N ILE A 287 5.87 8.63 -0.41
CA ILE A 287 5.35 8.24 -1.72
C ILE A 287 5.90 6.89 -2.11
N TRP A 288 4.99 6.01 -2.52
CA TRP A 288 5.24 4.64 -2.94
C TRP A 288 4.76 4.42 -4.37
N TRP A 289 5.31 3.40 -5.00
CA TRP A 289 4.75 2.77 -6.19
C TRP A 289 4.64 1.27 -5.94
N ASP A 290 3.64 0.66 -6.58
CA ASP A 290 3.50 -0.79 -6.70
C ASP A 290 3.64 -1.18 -8.17
N GLY A 291 4.18 -2.37 -8.43
CA GLY A 291 4.46 -2.83 -9.78
C GLY A 291 4.92 -4.27 -9.85
N ILE A 292 5.24 -4.73 -11.05
CA ILE A 292 5.68 -6.09 -11.30
C ILE A 292 7.19 -6.18 -11.53
N VAL A 293 7.75 -7.31 -11.11
CA VAL A 293 9.08 -7.82 -11.49
C VAL A 293 8.94 -9.25 -12.04
N ILE A 294 9.95 -9.71 -12.78
CA ILE A 294 9.99 -11.06 -13.34
C ILE A 294 11.22 -11.80 -12.80
N ALA A 295 11.03 -13.05 -12.38
CA ALA A 295 12.10 -13.89 -11.86
C ALA A 295 13.24 -14.08 -12.89
N SER A 296 14.48 -14.19 -12.42
CA SER A 296 15.66 -14.36 -13.28
C SER A 296 16.00 -15.82 -13.60
N ASN A 297 15.55 -16.75 -12.77
CA ASN A 297 15.84 -18.19 -12.82
C ASN A 297 14.64 -19.01 -13.32
N ILE A 298 14.03 -18.53 -14.41
CA ILE A 298 12.99 -19.19 -15.21
C ILE A 298 13.43 -19.19 -16.68
N THR A 299 12.78 -19.98 -17.53
CA THR A 299 13.07 -19.99 -18.97
C THR A 299 12.67 -18.67 -19.64
N ASP A 300 13.25 -18.37 -20.80
CA ASP A 300 12.86 -17.18 -21.57
C ASP A 300 11.43 -17.26 -22.10
N GLU A 301 10.92 -18.47 -22.37
CA GLU A 301 9.52 -18.69 -22.74
C GLU A 301 8.56 -18.35 -21.60
N GLU A 302 8.85 -18.80 -20.38
CA GLU A 302 8.10 -18.46 -19.17
C GLU A 302 8.16 -16.96 -18.86
N ALA A 303 9.33 -16.33 -18.98
CA ALA A 303 9.48 -14.90 -18.75
C ALA A 303 8.73 -14.05 -19.78
N GLU A 304 8.71 -14.49 -21.05
CA GLU A 304 7.95 -13.84 -22.10
C GLU A 304 6.44 -13.96 -21.88
N ALA A 305 5.96 -15.15 -21.50
CA ALA A 305 4.56 -15.36 -21.12
C ALA A 305 4.17 -14.50 -19.92
N ALA A 306 4.98 -14.51 -18.85
CA ALA A 306 4.78 -13.73 -17.65
C ALA A 306 4.69 -12.22 -17.93
N PHE A 307 5.58 -11.68 -18.77
CA PHE A 307 5.54 -10.26 -19.11
C PHE A 307 4.28 -9.91 -19.90
N ARG A 308 3.92 -10.74 -20.89
CA ARG A 308 2.75 -10.49 -21.74
C ARG A 308 1.47 -10.50 -20.92
N VAL A 309 1.25 -11.50 -20.06
CA VAL A 309 0.05 -11.51 -19.19
C VAL A 309 0.03 -10.32 -18.24
N ALA A 310 1.20 -9.89 -17.72
CA ALA A 310 1.27 -8.70 -16.88
C ALA A 310 0.90 -7.41 -17.64
N MET A 311 1.21 -7.31 -18.94
CA MET A 311 0.80 -6.16 -19.75
C MET A 311 -0.71 -6.12 -19.97
N GLU A 312 -1.36 -7.28 -20.13
CA GLU A 312 -2.83 -7.38 -20.22
C GLU A 312 -3.48 -6.96 -18.90
N GLY A 313 -2.92 -7.40 -17.77
CA GLY A 313 -3.38 -6.96 -16.45
C GLY A 313 -3.21 -5.46 -16.16
N MET A 314 -2.39 -4.76 -16.95
CA MET A 314 -2.09 -3.33 -16.80
C MET A 314 -2.49 -2.52 -18.04
N ASP A 315 -3.59 -2.90 -18.68
CA ASP A 315 -4.09 -2.20 -19.86
C ASP A 315 -5.06 -1.05 -19.54
N GLU A 316 -5.51 -0.34 -20.58
CA GLU A 316 -6.41 0.79 -20.47
C GLU A 316 -7.84 0.39 -20.07
N GLU A 317 -8.28 -0.83 -20.39
CA GLU A 317 -9.64 -1.30 -20.09
C GLU A 317 -9.76 -1.69 -18.61
N VAL A 318 -8.78 -2.42 -18.08
CA VAL A 318 -8.68 -2.77 -16.66
C VAL A 318 -8.70 -1.52 -15.80
N VAL A 319 -7.91 -0.50 -16.18
CA VAL A 319 -7.85 0.77 -15.44
C VAL A 319 -9.16 1.51 -15.46
N LYS A 320 -9.85 1.58 -16.62
CA LYS A 320 -11.15 2.25 -16.69
C LYS A 320 -12.22 1.54 -15.88
N ALA A 321 -12.22 0.20 -15.89
CA ALA A 321 -13.15 -0.59 -15.09
C ALA A 321 -12.88 -0.48 -13.57
N ASN A 322 -11.64 -0.16 -13.19
CA ASN A 322 -11.17 -0.12 -11.80
C ASN A 322 -10.58 1.24 -11.42
N ASN A 323 -11.11 2.34 -11.98
CA ASN A 323 -10.49 3.66 -11.91
C ASN A 323 -10.24 4.13 -10.47
N ASP A 324 -11.13 3.77 -9.55
CA ASP A 324 -11.09 4.20 -8.16
C ASP A 324 -10.34 3.22 -7.23
N SER A 325 -9.84 2.10 -7.75
CA SER A 325 -9.11 1.09 -6.97
C SER A 325 -7.66 1.50 -6.65
N ALA A 326 -7.10 2.46 -7.38
CA ALA A 326 -5.75 3.00 -7.14
C ALA A 326 -5.53 4.35 -7.82
N VAL A 327 -4.39 4.98 -7.49
CA VAL A 327 -3.84 6.09 -8.28
C VAL A 327 -2.93 5.50 -9.35
N TRP A 328 -3.52 5.12 -10.48
CA TRP A 328 -2.84 4.37 -11.54
C TRP A 328 -1.79 5.21 -12.28
N LEU A 329 -0.69 4.55 -12.70
CA LEU A 329 0.34 5.10 -13.60
C LEU A 329 0.12 4.71 -15.07
N ILE A 330 -1.02 4.07 -15.34
CA ILE A 330 -1.37 3.47 -16.62
C ILE A 330 -2.30 4.41 -17.39
N LYS A 331 -2.21 4.38 -18.72
CA LYS A 331 -3.08 5.15 -19.61
C LYS A 331 -4.56 4.79 -19.38
N GLY A 332 -5.43 5.80 -19.41
CA GLY A 332 -6.87 5.62 -19.18
C GLY A 332 -7.32 6.01 -17.79
N TYR A 333 -6.39 6.22 -16.87
CA TYR A 333 -6.70 6.71 -15.54
C TYR A 333 -7.24 8.14 -15.55
N GLU A 334 -8.38 8.34 -14.89
CA GLU A 334 -8.98 9.64 -14.67
C GLU A 334 -8.99 9.94 -13.16
N PRO A 335 -8.19 10.92 -12.68
CA PRO A 335 -8.13 11.22 -11.25
C PRO A 335 -9.49 11.60 -10.66
N GLY A 336 -10.02 10.73 -9.78
CA GLY A 336 -11.28 10.94 -9.06
C GLY A 336 -11.10 11.60 -7.68
N PRO A 337 -12.20 11.86 -6.95
CA PRO A 337 -12.17 12.45 -5.61
C PRO A 337 -11.33 11.65 -4.60
N LEU A 338 -11.30 10.32 -4.72
CA LEU A 338 -10.54 9.43 -3.85
C LEU A 338 -9.01 9.56 -4.04
N ALA A 339 -8.57 10.04 -5.21
CA ALA A 339 -7.18 10.33 -5.48
C ALA A 339 -6.74 11.73 -5.05
N ALA A 340 -7.69 12.61 -4.72
CA ALA A 340 -7.42 14.02 -4.43
C ALA A 340 -6.49 14.20 -3.23
N GLY A 341 -6.67 13.40 -2.18
CA GLY A 341 -5.79 13.43 -1.00
C GLY A 341 -4.37 13.01 -1.34
N ALA A 342 -4.20 11.90 -2.06
CA ALA A 342 -2.88 11.43 -2.48
C ALA A 342 -2.16 12.41 -3.41
N ALA A 343 -2.90 13.03 -4.34
CA ALA A 343 -2.39 14.08 -5.21
C ALA A 343 -1.99 15.32 -4.41
N ALA A 344 -2.81 15.76 -3.45
CA ALA A 344 -2.52 16.90 -2.59
C ALA A 344 -1.29 16.64 -1.71
N THR A 345 -1.16 15.44 -1.13
CA THR A 345 0.01 15.00 -0.37
C THR A 345 1.28 15.12 -1.21
N ALA A 346 1.26 14.63 -2.45
CA ALA A 346 2.41 14.74 -3.35
C ALA A 346 2.71 16.21 -3.74
N GLN A 347 1.69 17.00 -4.08
CA GLN A 347 1.81 18.42 -4.43
C GLN A 347 2.36 19.27 -3.28
N ASN A 348 2.04 18.90 -2.04
CA ASN A 348 2.53 19.56 -0.82
C ASN A 348 3.96 19.13 -0.44
N GLY A 349 4.62 18.29 -1.25
CA GLY A 349 6.04 17.97 -1.10
C GLY A 349 6.34 16.73 -0.26
N ALA A 350 5.39 15.78 -0.15
CA ALA A 350 5.69 14.47 0.40
C ALA A 350 6.87 13.82 -0.34
N LYS A 351 7.74 13.15 0.40
CA LYS A 351 8.98 12.57 -0.14
C LYS A 351 8.76 11.12 -0.55
N PRO A 352 9.43 10.60 -1.60
CA PRO A 352 9.47 9.16 -1.85
C PRO A 352 10.00 8.39 -0.65
N TYR A 353 9.48 7.17 -0.43
CA TYR A 353 10.09 6.25 0.52
C TYR A 353 11.56 6.00 0.11
N PRO A 354 12.54 6.20 1.00
CA PRO A 354 13.97 6.11 0.68
C PRO A 354 14.46 4.65 0.56
N ALA A 355 13.86 3.88 -0.33
CA ALA A 355 14.12 2.45 -0.49
C ALA A 355 15.61 2.14 -0.71
N SER A 356 16.18 1.34 0.19
CA SER A 356 17.56 0.87 0.14
C SER A 356 17.73 -0.30 1.11
N GLY A 357 18.83 -1.06 0.98
CA GLY A 357 19.16 -2.14 1.92
C GLY A 357 19.20 -1.65 3.39
N PRO A 358 20.00 -0.60 3.69
CA PRO A 358 19.99 0.03 5.01
C PRO A 358 18.59 0.45 5.48
N MET A 359 17.77 1.06 4.61
CA MET A 359 16.41 1.46 5.01
C MET A 359 15.47 0.28 5.30
N GLY A 360 15.66 -0.87 4.63
CA GLY A 360 14.92 -2.10 4.97
C GLY A 360 15.22 -2.58 6.39
N ILE A 361 16.48 -2.51 6.81
CA ILE A 361 16.90 -2.82 8.19
C ILE A 361 16.28 -1.81 9.16
N MET A 362 16.39 -0.52 8.85
CA MET A 362 15.83 0.55 9.70
C MET A 362 14.31 0.39 9.88
N HIS A 363 13.56 0.13 8.82
CA HIS A 363 12.12 -0.09 8.88
C HIS A 363 11.79 -1.28 9.81
N THR A 364 12.51 -2.40 9.67
CA THR A 364 12.35 -3.57 10.54
C THR A 364 12.66 -3.23 12.00
N SER A 365 13.77 -2.53 12.27
CA SER A 365 14.16 -2.13 13.63
C SER A 365 13.12 -1.20 14.27
N LEU A 366 12.59 -0.24 13.52
CA LEU A 366 11.50 0.64 13.97
C LEU A 366 10.25 -0.17 14.33
N GLY A 367 9.79 -1.02 13.41
CA GLY A 367 8.59 -1.82 13.60
C GLY A 367 8.62 -2.73 14.83
N ASN A 368 9.81 -3.21 15.19
CA ASN A 368 10.03 -4.06 16.36
C ASN A 368 10.21 -3.29 17.68
N GLY A 369 10.68 -2.04 17.63
CA GLY A 369 11.10 -1.28 18.82
C GLY A 369 10.09 -0.26 19.34
N ILE A 370 9.15 0.21 18.52
CA ILE A 370 8.25 1.33 18.88
C ILE A 370 7.19 0.92 19.91
N SER A 371 6.73 -0.34 19.91
CA SER A 371 5.63 -0.78 20.79
C SER A 371 5.93 -0.61 22.28
N ASP A 372 7.18 -0.77 22.70
CA ASP A 372 7.60 -0.58 24.09
C ASP A 372 7.36 0.87 24.56
N TYR A 373 7.58 1.85 23.69
CA TYR A 373 7.27 3.23 24.00
C TYR A 373 5.76 3.48 24.03
N LEU A 374 5.02 2.96 23.04
CA LEU A 374 3.57 3.11 22.99
C LEU A 374 2.83 2.43 24.14
N THR A 375 3.43 1.45 24.80
CA THR A 375 2.87 0.81 26.01
C THR A 375 3.39 1.42 27.32
N GLY A 376 4.37 2.33 27.24
CA GLY A 376 4.99 2.98 28.41
C GLY A 376 6.05 2.12 29.11
N ALA A 377 6.48 1.02 28.50
CA ALA A 377 7.59 0.21 28.99
C ALA A 377 8.95 0.94 28.86
N LYS A 378 9.07 1.87 27.90
CA LYS A 378 10.25 2.71 27.68
C LYS A 378 9.86 4.16 27.45
N ASP A 379 10.75 5.09 27.78
CA ASP A 379 10.66 6.46 27.28
C ASP A 379 11.13 6.57 25.82
N ALA A 380 10.86 7.71 25.18
CA ALA A 380 11.13 7.91 23.76
C ALA A 380 12.63 7.81 23.42
N ALA A 381 13.49 8.42 24.25
CA ALA A 381 14.93 8.44 24.02
C ALA A 381 15.55 7.03 24.13
N THR A 382 15.10 6.25 25.13
CA THR A 382 15.53 4.86 25.31
C THR A 382 15.05 4.00 24.15
N ALA A 383 13.79 4.14 23.72
CA ALA A 383 13.26 3.37 22.59
C ALA A 383 14.04 3.64 21.29
N LEU A 384 14.33 4.91 20.98
CA LEU A 384 15.12 5.28 19.79
C LEU A 384 16.56 4.75 19.90
N ALA A 385 17.20 4.84 21.06
CA ALA A 385 18.54 4.31 21.27
C ALA A 385 18.60 2.79 21.05
N ASP A 386 17.59 2.05 21.54
CA ASP A 386 17.47 0.61 21.33
C ASP A 386 17.24 0.26 19.86
N ILE A 387 16.42 1.02 19.15
CA ILE A 387 16.18 0.85 17.71
C ILE A 387 17.47 1.09 16.92
N GLU A 388 18.23 2.14 17.22
CA GLU A 388 19.53 2.38 16.59
C GLU A 388 20.54 1.26 16.89
N ALA A 389 20.53 0.71 18.12
CA ALA A 389 21.36 -0.43 18.48
C ALA A 389 20.98 -1.68 17.69
N ALA A 390 19.69 -1.99 17.58
CA ALA A 390 19.18 -3.11 16.79
C ALA A 390 19.54 -2.95 15.30
N TYR A 391 19.37 -1.75 14.76
CA TYR A 391 19.79 -1.42 13.39
C TYR A 391 21.29 -1.68 13.20
N LYS A 392 22.15 -1.18 14.09
CA LYS A 392 23.62 -1.36 13.96
C LYS A 392 24.02 -2.83 14.00
N THR A 393 23.38 -3.63 14.85
CA THR A 393 23.63 -5.08 14.89
C THR A 393 23.30 -5.73 13.54
N ALA A 394 22.10 -5.50 13.02
CA ALA A 394 21.67 -6.07 11.74
C ALA A 394 22.48 -5.53 10.55
N ALA A 395 22.82 -4.24 10.55
CA ALA A 395 23.67 -3.62 9.55
C ALA A 395 25.07 -4.26 9.53
N LYS A 396 25.65 -4.55 10.69
CA LYS A 396 26.94 -5.26 10.81
C LYS A 396 26.84 -6.70 10.31
N GLU A 397 25.78 -7.42 10.67
CA GLU A 397 25.53 -8.79 10.19
C GLU A 397 25.38 -8.85 8.65
N SER A 398 24.80 -7.81 8.05
CA SER A 398 24.68 -7.67 6.60
C SER A 398 25.93 -7.13 5.90
N GLY A 399 26.98 -6.78 6.64
CA GLY A 399 28.22 -6.21 6.10
C GLY A 399 28.11 -4.77 5.61
N LEU A 400 27.09 -4.01 6.04
CA LEU A 400 26.89 -2.60 5.68
C LEU A 400 27.76 -1.63 6.51
N ILE A 401 28.16 -2.05 7.72
CA ILE A 401 29.04 -1.32 8.65
C ILE A 401 30.00 -2.30 9.34
N ASP A 402 31.11 -1.77 9.89
CA ASP A 402 32.21 -2.54 10.49
C ASP A 402 31.98 -3.09 11.90
#